data_AF-A0AAE1B5I4-F1
#
_entry.id   AF-A0AAE1B5I4-F1
#
_cell.length_a   1.000
_cell.length_b   1.000
_cell.length_c   1.000
_cell.angle_alpha   90.00
_cell.angle_beta   90.00
_cell.angle_gamma   90.00
#
_symmetry.space_group_name_H-M   'P 1'
#
loop_
_entity.id
_entity.type
_entity.pdbx_description
1 polymer ?
#
loop_
_entity_poly.entity_id
_entity_poly.type
_entity_poly.pdbx_seq_one_letter_code
_entity_poly.pdbx_strand_id
1 'polypeptide(L)'
;MNTENSETPLVCEERAAPYGHEERAAPYGHEERAAPYGHEERAAPYGHDESAAPYGHDESAAPYGHDESAAPYGHDESAAPYGHDESAAPYGHDESAAPYGHDESAAPYGHDESAAPYGHDESAAPYGHDESAAPYGHDESAAPYGHDESAAPYGHDERIGAAHKRGEKKRQKKRIRALTRTIF
;
A
#
# COMPACT_ATOMS: atom_id res chain seq x y z
N MET A 1 -29.72 36.58 1.72
CA MET A 1 -29.79 35.12 1.50
C MET A 1 -29.48 34.88 0.04
N ASN A 2 -28.20 34.74 -0.29
CA ASN A 2 -27.75 34.24 -1.59
C ASN A 2 -26.88 33.04 -1.24
N THR A 3 -27.45 31.84 -1.32
CA THR A 3 -26.72 30.58 -1.29
C THR A 3 -26.17 30.37 -2.70
N GLU A 4 -24.96 30.86 -2.93
CA GLU A 4 -24.19 30.48 -4.11
C GLU A 4 -23.80 29.01 -3.93
N ASN A 5 -24.38 28.13 -4.76
CA ASN A 5 -23.88 26.79 -4.98
C ASN A 5 -22.47 26.92 -5.58
N SER A 6 -21.46 26.89 -4.70
CA SER A 6 -20.07 26.67 -5.09
C SER A 6 -19.90 25.19 -5.40
N GLU A 7 -20.34 24.77 -6.59
CA GLU A 7 -20.01 23.45 -7.12
C GLU A 7 -18.51 23.47 -7.46
N THR A 8 -17.69 22.98 -6.53
CA THR A 8 -16.28 22.65 -6.79
C THR A 8 -16.24 21.61 -7.91
N PRO A 9 -15.41 21.77 -8.95
CA PRO A 9 -15.42 20.83 -10.06
C PRO A 9 -14.86 19.50 -9.58
N LEU A 10 -15.70 18.47 -9.61
CA LEU A 10 -15.23 17.09 -9.62
C LEU A 10 -14.64 16.86 -11.02
N VAL A 11 -13.36 16.50 -11.09
CA VAL A 11 -12.71 16.19 -12.36
C VAL A 11 -12.56 14.69 -12.45
N CYS A 12 -13.24 14.09 -13.43
CA CYS A 12 -13.14 12.69 -13.79
C CYS A 12 -12.46 12.63 -15.15
N GLU A 13 -11.34 11.91 -15.28
CA GLU A 13 -10.54 11.86 -16.49
C GLU A 13 -10.12 10.41 -16.78
N GLU A 14 -10.37 9.95 -18.02
CA GLU A 14 -9.97 8.62 -18.51
C GLU A 14 -9.00 8.83 -19.67
N ARG A 15 -7.83 8.18 -19.64
CA ARG A 15 -6.79 8.42 -20.65
C ARG A 15 -6.08 7.16 -21.14
N ALA A 16 -6.00 7.01 -22.46
CA ALA A 16 -5.27 5.94 -23.12
C ALA A 16 -4.22 6.49 -24.10
N ALA A 17 -2.92 6.24 -23.83
CA ALA A 17 -1.81 6.69 -24.67
C ALA A 17 -0.66 5.67 -24.69
N PRO A 18 0.11 5.53 -25.80
CA PRO A 18 1.18 4.53 -25.92
C PRO A 18 2.36 4.75 -24.96
N TYR A 19 2.59 6.01 -24.60
CA TYR A 19 3.53 6.46 -23.58
C TYR A 19 2.87 7.65 -22.89
N GLY A 20 3.02 7.79 -21.58
CA GLY A 20 2.62 9.02 -20.91
C GLY A 20 3.34 9.21 -19.59
N HIS A 21 3.55 10.49 -19.30
CA HIS A 21 3.94 11.01 -18.01
C HIS A 21 2.87 12.02 -17.65
N GLU A 22 2.31 11.89 -16.46
CA GLU A 22 1.22 12.72 -15.96
C GLU A 22 1.58 13.18 -14.55
N GLU A 23 1.41 14.47 -14.28
CA GLU A 23 1.56 15.04 -12.95
C GLU A 23 0.34 15.92 -12.71
N ARG A 24 -0.38 15.69 -11.61
CA ARG A 24 -1.63 16.40 -11.37
C ARG A 24 -1.85 16.78 -9.91
N ALA A 25 -2.26 18.04 -9.73
CA ALA A 25 -2.72 18.57 -8.46
C ALA A 25 -4.13 19.14 -8.59
N ALA A 26 -5.11 18.52 -7.93
CA ALA A 26 -6.51 18.91 -7.99
C ALA A 26 -7.18 18.84 -6.60
N PRO A 27 -8.18 19.69 -6.28
CA PRO A 27 -8.83 19.66 -4.97
C PRO A 27 -9.67 18.38 -4.74
N TYR A 28 -10.19 17.79 -5.81
CA TYR A 28 -10.92 16.52 -5.85
C TYR A 28 -10.65 15.88 -7.20
N GLY A 29 -10.54 14.55 -7.28
CA GLY A 29 -10.39 13.88 -8.57
C GLY A 29 -10.67 12.38 -8.54
N HIS A 30 -11.11 11.87 -9.68
CA HIS A 30 -11.11 10.45 -10.02
C HIS A 30 -10.36 10.31 -11.34
N GLU A 31 -9.34 9.47 -11.39
CA GLU A 31 -8.56 9.25 -12.60
C GLU A 31 -8.46 7.77 -12.90
N GLU A 32 -8.50 7.47 -14.19
CA GLU A 32 -8.28 6.14 -14.74
C GLU A 32 -7.32 6.28 -15.92
N ARG A 33 -6.20 5.56 -15.87
CA ARG A 33 -5.20 5.60 -16.93
C ARG A 33 -4.76 4.23 -17.39
N ALA A 34 -4.68 4.07 -18.70
CA ALA A 34 -4.19 2.86 -19.35
C ALA A 34 -3.12 3.18 -20.41
N ALA A 35 -1.87 2.76 -20.17
CA ALA A 35 -0.77 3.01 -21.09
C ALA A 35 0.23 1.85 -21.15
N PRO A 36 0.81 1.51 -22.33
CA PRO A 36 1.89 0.53 -22.43
C PRO A 36 3.11 0.84 -21.54
N TYR A 37 3.41 2.13 -21.36
CA TYR A 37 4.44 2.66 -20.48
C TYR A 37 3.90 3.92 -19.80
N GLY A 38 3.94 3.96 -18.47
CA GLY A 38 3.36 5.04 -17.66
C GLY A 38 4.26 5.49 -16.52
N HIS A 39 4.24 6.80 -16.25
CA HIS A 39 4.60 7.37 -14.96
C HIS A 39 3.50 8.35 -14.57
N GLU A 40 2.95 8.19 -13.38
CA GLU A 40 1.86 9.00 -12.86
C GLU A 40 2.29 9.58 -11.51
N GLU A 41 1.93 10.84 -11.26
CA GLU A 41 2.12 11.49 -9.97
C GLU A 41 0.87 12.32 -9.68
N ARG A 42 0.27 12.09 -8.51
CA ARG A 42 -0.98 12.73 -8.15
C ARG A 42 -1.02 13.25 -6.73
N ALA A 43 -1.52 14.47 -6.59
CA ALA A 43 -1.77 15.10 -5.29
C ALA A 43 -3.18 15.70 -5.21
N ALA A 44 -4.03 15.15 -4.35
CA ALA A 44 -5.40 15.66 -4.16
C ALA A 44 -5.87 15.57 -2.71
N PRO A 45 -6.57 16.58 -2.14
CA PRO A 45 -7.23 16.49 -0.83
C PRO A 45 -8.14 15.26 -0.65
N TYR A 46 -8.84 14.88 -1.72
CA TYR A 46 -9.66 13.68 -1.81
C TYR A 46 -9.47 13.08 -3.20
N GLY A 47 -9.21 11.77 -3.27
CA GLY A 47 -8.91 11.15 -4.56
C GLY A 47 -9.20 9.67 -4.67
N HIS A 48 -9.51 9.26 -5.90
CA HIS A 48 -9.40 7.89 -6.39
C HIS A 48 -8.45 7.93 -7.58
N ASP A 49 -7.46 7.05 -7.60
CA ASP A 49 -6.62 6.79 -8.78
C ASP A 49 -6.69 5.32 -9.18
N GLU A 50 -6.57 5.06 -10.48
CA GLU A 50 -6.54 3.72 -11.06
C GLU A 50 -5.57 3.74 -12.25
N SER A 51 -4.51 2.95 -12.14
CA SER A 51 -3.41 2.94 -13.09
C SER A 51 -3.16 1.54 -13.64
N ALA A 52 -3.13 1.40 -14.97
CA ALA A 52 -2.89 0.13 -15.64
C ALA A 52 -1.84 0.25 -16.75
N ALA A 53 -0.67 -0.36 -16.53
CA ALA A 53 0.42 -0.32 -17.51
C ALA A 53 1.28 -1.59 -17.54
N PRO A 54 1.66 -2.14 -18.71
CA PRO A 54 2.69 -3.16 -18.86
C PRO A 54 3.99 -2.86 -18.11
N TYR A 55 4.40 -1.59 -18.09
CA TYR A 55 5.51 -1.04 -17.33
C TYR A 55 5.07 0.29 -16.73
N GLY A 56 4.99 0.39 -15.41
CA GLY A 56 4.40 1.54 -14.72
C GLY A 56 5.19 2.00 -13.50
N HIS A 57 5.05 3.28 -13.18
CA HIS A 57 5.34 3.86 -11.88
C HIS A 57 4.14 4.72 -11.51
N ASP A 58 3.55 4.49 -10.35
CA ASP A 58 2.46 5.30 -9.82
C ASP A 58 2.87 5.93 -8.49
N GLU A 59 2.42 7.16 -8.26
CA GLU A 59 2.65 7.89 -7.01
C GLU A 59 1.41 8.69 -6.66
N SER A 60 0.82 8.39 -5.51
CA SER A 60 -0.44 8.99 -5.07
C SER A 60 -0.34 9.57 -3.66
N ALA A 61 -0.74 10.84 -3.53
CA ALA A 61 -0.76 11.54 -2.25
C ALA A 61 -2.10 12.23 -1.99
N ALA A 62 -2.83 11.75 -0.99
CA ALA A 62 -4.13 12.32 -0.63
C ALA A 62 -4.48 12.22 0.88
N PRO A 63 -4.94 13.30 1.54
CA PRO A 63 -5.55 13.25 2.87
C PRO A 63 -6.58 12.13 3.04
N TYR A 64 -7.40 11.90 2.03
CA TYR A 64 -8.34 10.78 1.92
C TYR A 64 -8.24 10.18 0.51
N GLY A 65 -7.77 8.95 0.40
CA GLY A 65 -7.39 8.36 -0.89
C GLY A 65 -7.83 6.91 -1.07
N HIS A 66 -8.02 6.52 -2.32
CA HIS A 66 -7.98 5.14 -2.77
C HIS A 66 -7.05 5.11 -3.99
N ASP A 67 -6.13 4.17 -4.01
CA ASP A 67 -5.21 3.96 -5.13
C ASP A 67 -5.29 2.50 -5.57
N GLU A 68 -5.29 2.27 -6.88
CA GLU A 68 -5.23 0.95 -7.47
C GLU A 68 -4.25 0.93 -8.63
N SER A 69 -3.24 0.06 -8.53
CA SER A 69 -2.20 -0.08 -9.54
C SER A 69 -2.05 -1.50 -10.05
N ALA A 70 -2.03 -1.64 -11.38
CA ALA A 70 -1.90 -2.93 -12.05
C ALA A 70 -0.84 -2.90 -13.16
N ALA A 71 0.30 -3.57 -12.93
CA ALA A 71 1.40 -3.61 -13.88
C ALA A 71 2.20 -4.92 -13.90
N PRO A 72 2.42 -5.58 -15.07
CA PRO A 72 3.40 -6.65 -15.24
C PRO A 72 4.77 -6.38 -14.61
N TYR A 73 5.24 -5.14 -14.72
CA TYR A 73 6.44 -4.60 -14.08
C TYR A 73 6.11 -3.22 -13.52
N GLY A 74 6.01 -3.10 -12.20
CA GLY A 74 5.47 -1.90 -11.56
C GLY A 74 6.26 -1.44 -10.34
N HIS A 75 6.11 -0.16 -10.02
CA HIS A 75 6.36 0.42 -8.72
C HIS A 75 5.14 1.26 -8.35
N ASP A 76 4.65 1.11 -7.14
CA ASP A 76 3.56 1.90 -6.61
C ASP A 76 4.00 2.56 -5.30
N GLU A 77 3.63 3.83 -5.11
CA GLU A 77 3.82 4.55 -3.86
C GLU A 77 2.55 5.33 -3.48
N SER A 78 1.99 5.00 -2.32
CA SER A 78 0.78 5.62 -1.80
C SER A 78 0.94 6.24 -0.42
N ALA A 79 0.50 7.49 -0.28
CA ALA A 79 0.59 8.24 0.97
C ALA A 79 -0.74 8.95 1.32
N ALA A 80 -1.43 8.43 2.34
CA ALA A 80 -2.72 8.98 2.77
C ALA A 80 -2.97 8.92 4.29
N PRO A 81 -3.27 10.04 4.97
CA PRO A 81 -3.82 10.05 6.33
C PRO A 81 -4.93 9.03 6.60
N TYR A 82 -5.84 8.88 5.64
CA TYR A 82 -6.89 7.87 5.59
C TYR A 82 -6.93 7.28 4.19
N GLY A 83 -6.54 6.02 4.01
CA GLY A 83 -6.41 5.48 2.66
C GLY A 83 -6.61 3.98 2.52
N HIS A 84 -6.81 3.58 1.29
CA HIS A 84 -6.71 2.20 0.83
C HIS A 84 -5.77 2.19 -0.37
N ASP A 85 -4.89 1.19 -0.42
CA ASP A 85 -3.98 0.97 -1.53
C ASP A 85 -4.11 -0.48 -1.99
N GLU A 86 -4.16 -0.69 -3.32
CA GLU A 86 -4.17 -2.01 -3.93
C GLU A 86 -3.17 -2.08 -5.08
N SER A 87 -2.20 -2.98 -4.95
CA SER A 87 -1.15 -3.17 -5.95
C SER A 87 -1.05 -4.60 -6.46
N ALA A 88 -1.06 -4.75 -7.79
CA ALA A 88 -0.99 -6.04 -8.46
C ALA A 88 0.07 -6.08 -9.57
N ALA A 89 1.16 -6.80 -9.33
CA ALA A 89 2.26 -6.89 -10.27
C ALA A 89 3.01 -8.24 -10.29
N PRO A 90 3.12 -8.96 -11.43
CA PRO A 90 4.02 -10.08 -11.62
C PRO A 90 5.45 -9.86 -11.08
N TYR A 91 5.98 -8.67 -11.31
CA TYR A 91 7.24 -8.16 -10.77
C TYR A 91 7.02 -6.74 -10.25
N GLY A 92 6.99 -6.54 -8.93
CA GLY A 92 6.55 -5.27 -8.36
C GLY A 92 7.29 -4.85 -7.10
N HIS A 93 7.20 -3.55 -6.82
CA HIS A 93 7.46 -2.98 -5.51
C HIS A 93 6.24 -2.13 -5.14
N ASP A 94 5.81 -2.23 -3.90
CA ASP A 94 4.72 -1.46 -3.34
C ASP A 94 5.17 -0.79 -2.04
N GLU A 95 4.84 0.50 -1.90
CA GLU A 95 5.09 1.26 -0.67
C GLU A 95 3.85 2.05 -0.25
N SER A 96 3.31 1.70 0.92
CA SER A 96 2.09 2.30 1.45
C SER A 96 2.29 2.94 2.82
N ALA A 97 1.86 4.19 2.97
CA ALA A 97 1.99 4.95 4.20
C ALA A 97 0.70 5.66 4.62
N ALA A 98 0.03 5.14 5.65
CA ALA A 98 -1.23 5.68 6.13
C ALA A 98 -1.42 5.62 7.67
N PRO A 99 -1.59 6.76 8.37
CA PRO A 99 -2.05 6.81 9.76
C PRO A 99 -3.22 5.86 10.09
N TYR A 100 -4.19 5.82 9.18
CA TYR A 100 -5.33 4.91 9.19
C TYR A 100 -5.49 4.33 7.78
N GLY A 101 -5.22 3.05 7.57
CA GLY A 101 -5.33 2.52 6.21
C GLY A 101 -5.35 1.01 6.07
N HIS A 102 -5.56 0.61 4.84
CA HIS A 102 -5.54 -0.75 4.35
C HIS A 102 -4.60 -0.79 3.16
N ASP A 103 -3.82 -1.84 3.09
CA ASP A 103 -2.83 -2.06 2.04
C ASP A 103 -2.94 -3.51 1.58
N GLU A 104 -3.08 -3.71 0.27
CA GLU A 104 -3.20 -5.03 -0.34
C GLU A 104 -2.24 -5.17 -1.53
N SER A 105 -1.27 -6.06 -1.38
CA SER A 105 -0.20 -6.24 -2.36
C SER A 105 -0.10 -7.67 -2.87
N ALA A 106 -0.07 -7.84 -4.19
CA ALA A 106 -0.01 -9.14 -4.84
C ALA A 106 1.06 -9.21 -5.93
N ALA A 107 2.19 -9.87 -5.62
CA ALA A 107 3.30 -10.03 -6.56
C ALA A 107 4.00 -11.40 -6.51
N PRO A 108 3.96 -12.23 -7.57
CA PRO A 108 4.78 -13.44 -7.72
C PRO A 108 6.24 -13.25 -7.31
N TYR A 109 6.83 -12.11 -7.71
CA TYR A 109 8.15 -11.64 -7.33
C TYR A 109 8.05 -10.18 -6.92
N GLY A 110 8.16 -9.87 -5.63
CA GLY A 110 8.01 -8.47 -5.23
C GLY A 110 8.51 -8.13 -3.84
N HIS A 111 8.45 -6.84 -3.57
CA HIS A 111 8.66 -6.23 -2.27
C HIS A 111 7.42 -5.42 -1.94
N ASP A 112 7.07 -5.44 -0.66
CA ASP A 112 5.91 -4.77 -0.12
C ASP A 112 6.31 -4.13 1.21
N GLU A 113 6.11 -2.82 1.35
CA GLU A 113 6.44 -2.07 2.55
C GLU A 113 5.26 -1.22 3.00
N SER A 114 4.73 -1.55 4.19
CA SER A 114 3.49 -0.97 4.66
C SER A 114 3.64 -0.34 6.05
N ALA A 115 3.21 0.92 6.20
CA ALA A 115 3.38 1.69 7.44
C ALA A 115 2.09 2.37 7.90
N ALA A 116 1.37 1.70 8.82
CA ALA A 116 0.11 2.21 9.36
C ALA A 116 -0.04 2.11 10.89
N PRO A 117 0.01 3.22 11.66
CA PRO A 117 -0.33 3.27 13.09
C PRO A 117 -1.57 2.44 13.48
N TYR A 118 -2.62 2.55 12.67
CA TYR A 118 -3.85 1.78 12.73
C TYR A 118 -4.19 1.25 11.34
N GLY A 119 -3.97 -0.02 11.06
CA GLY A 119 -4.23 -0.50 9.70
C GLY A 119 -4.24 -2.00 9.53
N HIS A 120 -4.51 -2.39 8.30
CA HIS A 120 -4.43 -3.76 7.85
C HIS A 120 -3.50 -3.81 6.65
N ASP A 121 -2.72 -4.88 6.59
CA ASP A 121 -1.73 -5.11 5.57
C ASP A 121 -1.85 -6.56 5.12
N GLU A 122 -2.10 -6.78 3.83
CA GLU A 122 -2.26 -8.10 3.23
C GLU A 122 -1.34 -8.27 2.03
N SER A 123 -0.41 -9.20 2.15
CA SER A 123 0.71 -9.29 1.22
C SER A 123 0.92 -10.70 0.68
N ALA A 124 0.88 -10.87 -0.64
CA ALA A 124 0.91 -12.16 -1.31
C ALA A 124 2.07 -12.28 -2.32
N ALA A 125 3.25 -12.68 -1.82
CA ALA A 125 4.44 -12.86 -2.64
C ALA A 125 5.13 -14.24 -2.53
N PRO A 126 4.91 -15.16 -3.49
CA PRO A 126 5.63 -16.44 -3.59
C PRO A 126 7.15 -16.33 -3.38
N TYR A 127 7.75 -15.32 -4.00
CA TYR A 127 9.17 -14.99 -3.93
C TYR A 127 9.33 -13.50 -3.63
N GLY A 128 9.21 -13.10 -2.37
CA GLY A 128 9.29 -11.68 -2.04
C GLY A 128 9.69 -11.36 -0.62
N HIS A 129 9.57 -10.10 -0.31
CA HIS A 129 9.77 -9.53 1.00
C HIS A 129 8.57 -8.67 1.34
N ASP A 130 8.18 -8.72 2.59
CA ASP A 130 7.05 -7.99 3.14
C ASP A 130 7.54 -7.33 4.44
N GLU A 131 7.34 -6.02 4.60
CA GLU A 131 7.72 -5.30 5.81
C GLU A 131 6.55 -4.43 6.30
N SER A 132 5.94 -4.86 7.40
CA SER A 132 4.76 -4.19 7.97
C SER A 132 5.06 -3.49 9.30
N ALA A 133 4.60 -2.25 9.45
CA ALA A 133 4.74 -1.46 10.68
C ALA A 133 3.41 -0.94 11.21
N ALA A 134 2.63 -1.82 11.85
CA ALA A 134 1.33 -1.46 12.43
C ALA A 134 1.21 -1.62 13.97
N PRO A 135 1.44 -0.55 14.77
CA PRO A 135 1.21 -0.52 16.22
C PRO A 135 -0.10 -1.16 16.68
N TYR A 136 -1.19 -0.83 15.99
CA TYR A 136 -2.55 -1.28 16.26
C TYR A 136 -3.20 -1.78 14.95
N GLY A 137 -2.73 -2.91 14.43
CA GLY A 137 -3.22 -3.41 13.15
C GLY A 137 -3.19 -4.92 13.00
N HIS A 138 -3.49 -5.36 11.79
CA HIS A 138 -3.32 -6.75 11.36
C HIS A 138 -2.38 -6.76 10.18
N ASP A 139 -1.56 -7.79 10.12
CA ASP A 139 -0.65 -8.04 9.02
C ASP A 139 -0.79 -9.53 8.66
N GLU A 140 -1.05 -9.80 7.39
CA GLU A 140 -1.21 -11.13 6.83
C GLU A 140 -0.32 -11.29 5.60
N SER A 141 0.72 -12.13 5.71
CA SER A 141 1.63 -12.36 4.59
C SER A 141 1.69 -13.83 4.15
N ALA A 142 1.74 -14.02 2.83
CA ALA A 142 1.79 -15.33 2.17
C ALA A 142 3.05 -15.48 1.30
N ALA A 143 4.20 -15.71 1.97
CA ALA A 143 5.51 -15.82 1.32
C ALA A 143 6.18 -17.20 1.49
N PRO A 144 5.89 -18.22 0.66
CA PRO A 144 6.48 -19.55 0.76
C PRO A 144 8.01 -19.57 0.62
N TYR A 145 8.59 -18.72 -0.24
CA TYR A 145 10.03 -18.60 -0.46
C TYR A 145 10.59 -17.21 -0.13
N GLY A 146 9.83 -16.39 0.60
CA GLY A 146 10.17 -15.02 0.94
C GLY A 146 10.47 -14.77 2.41
N HIS A 147 10.61 -13.49 2.74
CA HIS A 147 10.77 -12.96 4.09
C HIS A 147 9.57 -12.08 4.43
N ASP A 148 9.28 -11.97 5.72
CA ASP A 148 8.33 -10.98 6.23
C ASP A 148 8.97 -10.39 7.49
N GLU A 149 8.81 -9.10 7.72
CA GLU A 149 9.14 -8.43 8.96
C GLU A 149 8.01 -7.52 9.45
N SER A 150 7.14 -8.08 10.29
CA SER A 150 6.10 -7.28 10.94
C SER A 150 6.40 -6.76 12.36
N ALA A 151 5.99 -5.51 12.62
CA ALA A 151 6.16 -4.79 13.88
C ALA A 151 4.80 -4.35 14.50
N ALA A 152 4.01 -5.31 14.98
CA ALA A 152 2.72 -5.05 15.64
C ALA A 152 2.73 -5.27 17.18
N PRO A 153 3.10 -4.28 18.01
CA PRO A 153 3.11 -4.41 19.48
C PRO A 153 1.74 -4.70 20.09
N TYR A 154 0.66 -4.19 19.50
CA TYR A 154 -0.72 -4.40 19.96
C TYR A 154 -1.63 -5.03 18.90
N GLY A 155 -1.06 -5.47 17.77
CA GLY A 155 -1.78 -6.05 16.64
C GLY A 155 -1.61 -7.56 16.47
N HIS A 156 -2.09 -8.07 15.33
CA HIS A 156 -1.96 -9.45 14.90
C HIS A 156 -1.00 -9.57 13.71
N ASP A 157 -0.32 -10.70 13.59
CA ASP A 157 0.62 -11.02 12.50
C ASP A 157 0.37 -12.50 12.16
N GLU A 158 -0.17 -12.75 10.96
CA GLU A 158 -0.35 -14.07 10.38
C GLU A 158 0.62 -14.27 9.23
N ARG A 159 1.32 -15.41 9.24
CA ARG A 159 2.33 -15.68 8.24
C ARG A 159 2.27 -17.08 7.69
N ILE A 160 2.09 -17.19 6.37
CA ILE A 160 1.93 -18.44 5.67
C ILE A 160 3.16 -18.66 4.77
N GLY A 161 4.15 -19.44 5.26
CA GLY A 161 5.35 -19.74 4.47
C GLY A 161 6.40 -20.63 5.14
N ALA A 162 7.38 -21.13 4.39
CA ALA A 162 8.38 -22.07 4.89
C ALA A 162 9.36 -21.44 5.92
N ALA A 163 9.52 -20.11 5.89
CA ALA A 163 10.38 -19.34 6.81
C ALA A 163 9.78 -19.17 8.23
N HIS A 164 8.45 -19.30 8.37
CA HIS A 164 7.67 -19.01 9.58
C HIS A 164 8.20 -19.72 10.85
N LYS A 165 8.76 -20.94 10.73
CA LYS A 165 9.19 -21.74 11.90
C LYS A 165 10.44 -21.22 12.65
N ARG A 166 11.20 -20.27 12.09
CA ARG A 166 12.45 -19.76 12.70
C ARG A 166 12.31 -18.43 13.44
N GLY A 167 11.40 -17.55 13.03
CA GLY A 167 11.19 -16.22 13.63
C GLY A 167 10.41 -16.26 14.96
N GLU A 168 9.35 -17.06 15.03
CA GLU A 168 8.44 -17.13 16.19
C GLU A 168 9.18 -17.42 17.51
N LYS A 169 10.17 -18.32 17.49
CA LYS A 169 10.95 -18.68 18.69
C LYS A 169 11.77 -17.52 19.25
N LYS A 170 12.24 -16.61 18.40
CA LYS A 170 12.99 -15.42 18.84
C LYS A 170 12.04 -14.34 19.36
N ARG A 171 10.91 -14.11 18.69
CA ARG A 171 9.86 -13.16 19.11
C ARG A 171 9.23 -13.57 20.44
N GLN A 172 8.82 -14.83 20.63
CA GLN A 172 8.34 -15.32 21.94
C GLN A 172 9.36 -15.08 23.06
N LYS A 173 10.64 -15.34 22.79
CA LYS A 173 11.70 -15.14 23.77
C LYS A 173 11.92 -13.67 24.12
N LYS A 174 11.72 -12.75 23.17
CA LYS A 174 11.80 -11.29 23.37
C LYS A 174 10.57 -10.78 24.15
N ARG A 175 9.36 -11.26 23.83
CA ARG A 175 8.10 -10.95 24.54
C ARG A 175 8.14 -11.41 25.99
N ILE A 176 8.56 -12.66 26.26
CA ILE A 176 8.74 -13.17 27.63
C ILE A 176 9.74 -12.29 28.39
N ARG A 177 10.84 -11.92 27.76
CA ARG A 177 11.89 -11.11 28.41
C ARG A 177 11.41 -9.68 28.72
N ALA A 178 10.61 -9.08 27.84
CA ALA A 178 10.00 -7.77 28.08
C ALA A 178 8.98 -7.81 29.23
N LEU A 179 8.07 -8.80 29.21
CA LEU A 179 7.09 -9.02 30.29
C LEU A 179 7.77 -9.26 31.65
N THR A 180 8.83 -10.07 31.71
CA THR A 180 9.57 -10.28 32.96
C THR A 180 10.32 -9.04 33.46
N ARG A 181 10.55 -8.04 32.60
CA ARG A 181 11.25 -6.79 32.96
C ARG A 181 10.31 -5.71 33.48
N THR A 182 9.01 -5.86 33.26
CA THR A 182 7.95 -4.95 33.73
C THR A 182 7.42 -5.34 35.12
N ILE A 183 7.71 -6.58 35.58
CA ILE A 183 7.18 -7.14 36.84
C ILE A 183 8.20 -7.01 38.01
N PHE A 184 9.37 -6.38 37.80
CA PHE A 184 10.40 -6.19 38.82
C PHE A 184 10.83 -4.74 38.98
#